data_AF-A0A535C4Y7-F1
#
_entry.id   AF-A0A535C4Y7-F1
#
_cell.length_a   1.000
_cell.length_b   1.000
_cell.length_c   1.000
_cell.angle_alpha   90.00
_cell.angle_beta   90.00
_cell.angle_gamma   90.00
#
_symmetry.space_group_name_H-M   'P 1'
#
loop_
_entity.id
_entity.type
_entity.pdbx_description
1 polymer ?
#
loop_
_entity_poly.entity_id
_entity_poly.type
_entity_poly.pdbx_seq_one_letter_code
_entity_poly.pdbx_strand_id
1 'polypeptide(L)'
;MTEQTNRSAAYQAASPHPDLKSLEKLVGMWNLSGDTLDYVYELKENTFMIWGGEKGSPAFFKGTFSPDGNTCTGAWVFPGGGGYSTTMTRVTSA
;
A
#
# COMPACT_ATOMS: atom_id res chain seq x y z
N MET A 1 -45.73 -24.87 -37.76
CA MET A 1 -44.39 -24.31 -38.07
C MET A 1 -43.76 -23.99 -36.72
N THR A 2 -42.78 -24.78 -36.30
CA THR A 2 -42.25 -24.81 -34.93
C THR A 2 -41.36 -23.61 -34.63
N GLU A 3 -41.65 -22.91 -33.53
CA GLU A 3 -40.82 -21.89 -32.92
C GLU A 3 -39.54 -22.48 -32.31
N GLN A 4 -38.51 -21.64 -32.35
CA GLN A 4 -37.11 -21.91 -32.09
C GLN A 4 -36.84 -22.02 -30.58
N THR A 5 -36.38 -23.19 -30.12
CA THR A 5 -35.93 -23.42 -28.74
C THR A 5 -34.72 -22.56 -28.43
N ASN A 6 -34.91 -21.54 -27.59
CA ASN A 6 -33.86 -20.97 -26.77
C ASN A 6 -34.40 -20.75 -25.35
N ARG A 7 -34.31 -21.78 -24.50
CA ARG A 7 -34.54 -21.67 -23.06
C ARG A 7 -33.19 -21.86 -22.37
N SER A 8 -32.60 -20.74 -21.98
CA SER A 8 -31.42 -20.66 -21.14
C SER A 8 -31.63 -21.51 -19.87
N ALA A 9 -30.74 -22.47 -19.65
CA ALA A 9 -30.61 -23.12 -18.36
C ALA A 9 -30.29 -22.04 -17.32
N ALA A 10 -31.04 -22.02 -16.22
CA ALA A 10 -30.79 -21.11 -15.12
C ALA A 10 -29.35 -21.33 -14.61
N TYR A 11 -28.50 -20.30 -14.70
CA TYR A 11 -27.21 -20.30 -14.03
C TYR A 11 -27.46 -20.43 -12.53
N GLN A 12 -27.21 -21.61 -11.96
CA GLN A 12 -27.11 -21.76 -10.52
C GLN A 12 -25.73 -21.21 -10.11
N ALA A 13 -25.72 -20.08 -9.41
CA ALA A 13 -24.49 -19.56 -8.84
C ALA A 13 -23.96 -20.59 -7.83
N ALA A 14 -22.74 -21.08 -8.05
CA ALA A 14 -22.06 -21.92 -7.08
C ALA A 14 -21.90 -21.16 -5.76
N SER A 15 -22.01 -21.86 -4.63
CA SER A 15 -21.71 -21.28 -3.33
C SER A 15 -20.26 -20.74 -3.34
N PRO A 16 -20.02 -19.51 -2.88
CA PRO A 16 -18.68 -18.93 -2.83
C PRO A 16 -17.71 -19.83 -2.05
N HIS A 17 -16.47 -19.93 -2.53
CA HIS A 17 -15.42 -20.67 -1.81
C HIS A 17 -15.25 -20.09 -0.40
N PRO A 18 -15.12 -20.91 0.66
CA PRO A 18 -15.05 -20.44 2.05
C PRO A 18 -13.91 -19.41 2.28
N ASP A 19 -12.81 -19.50 1.54
CA ASP A 19 -11.68 -18.57 1.65
C ASP A 19 -12.01 -17.12 1.25
N LEU A 20 -13.10 -16.89 0.50
CA LEU A 20 -13.55 -15.55 0.12
C LEU A 20 -13.99 -14.71 1.33
N LYS A 21 -14.33 -15.34 2.46
CA LYS A 21 -14.60 -14.63 3.73
C LYS A 21 -13.43 -13.77 4.19
N SER A 22 -12.19 -14.22 3.93
CA SER A 22 -10.99 -13.47 4.30
C SER A 22 -10.85 -12.13 3.55
N LEU A 23 -11.53 -12.01 2.40
CA LEU A 23 -11.54 -10.82 1.55
C LEU A 23 -12.64 -9.84 1.94
N GLU A 24 -13.58 -10.20 2.83
CA GLU A 24 -14.63 -9.30 3.31
C GLU A 24 -14.04 -8.03 3.96
N LYS A 25 -12.85 -8.13 4.56
CA LYS A 25 -12.10 -6.98 5.10
C LYS A 25 -11.70 -5.94 4.03
N LEU A 26 -11.66 -6.34 2.76
CA LEU A 26 -11.34 -5.48 1.63
C LEU A 26 -12.61 -4.93 0.95
N VAL A 27 -13.80 -5.37 1.40
CA VAL A 27 -15.08 -4.87 0.91
C VAL A 27 -15.35 -3.52 1.58
N GLY A 28 -15.28 -2.47 0.79
CA GLY A 28 -15.49 -1.09 1.24
C GLY A 28 -15.73 -0.16 0.05
N MET A 29 -16.06 1.09 0.35
CA MET A 29 -16.10 2.13 -0.66
C MET A 29 -14.70 2.74 -0.80
N TRP A 30 -14.13 2.63 -1.99
CA TRP A 30 -12.82 3.15 -2.32
C TRP A 30 -13.00 4.41 -3.16
N ASN A 31 -12.40 5.52 -2.74
CA ASN A 31 -12.31 6.71 -3.58
C ASN A 31 -11.13 6.53 -4.55
N LEU A 32 -11.39 6.65 -5.84
CA LEU A 32 -10.40 6.58 -6.92
C LEU A 32 -10.19 7.96 -7.56
N SER A 33 -10.20 9.03 -6.76
CA SER A 33 -10.05 10.42 -7.24
C SER A 33 -8.66 10.74 -7.79
N GLY A 34 -7.71 9.81 -7.73
CA GLY A 34 -6.34 10.04 -8.19
C GLY A 34 -5.56 10.99 -7.28
N ASP A 35 -5.95 11.07 -6.00
CA ASP A 35 -5.28 11.91 -5.02
C ASP A 35 -3.78 11.58 -4.95
N THR A 36 -2.96 12.62 -5.00
CA THR A 36 -1.53 12.48 -4.80
C THR A 36 -1.23 12.39 -3.30
N LEU A 37 -0.32 11.48 -2.94
CA LEU A 37 0.25 11.50 -1.60
C LEU A 37 1.38 12.52 -1.59
N ASP A 38 1.16 13.62 -0.87
CA ASP A 38 2.18 14.63 -0.65
C ASP A 38 3.14 14.19 0.45
N TYR A 39 4.42 14.46 0.26
CA TYR A 39 5.45 14.18 1.24
C TYR A 39 6.42 15.34 1.34
N VAL A 40 6.82 15.66 2.57
CA VAL A 40 7.96 16.53 2.84
C VAL A 40 9.06 15.72 3.51
N TYR A 41 10.30 16.03 3.20
CA TYR A 41 11.45 15.33 3.76
C TYR A 41 12.49 16.27 4.32
N GLU A 42 13.28 15.76 5.26
CA GLU A 42 14.46 16.42 5.80
C GLU A 42 15.58 15.41 5.94
N LEU A 43 16.78 15.82 5.52
CA LEU A 43 18.01 15.08 5.76
C LEU A 43 18.90 15.92 6.68
N LYS A 44 19.23 15.37 7.85
CA LYS A 44 20.15 16.00 8.79
C LYS A 44 21.21 14.99 9.21
N GLU A 45 22.46 15.30 8.91
CA GLU A 45 23.60 14.39 9.12
C GLU A 45 23.35 13.04 8.42
N ASN A 46 23.16 11.97 9.19
CA ASN A 46 22.81 10.64 8.70
C ASN A 46 21.32 10.29 8.91
N THR A 47 20.53 11.18 9.51
CA THR A 47 19.11 10.93 9.80
C THR A 47 18.24 11.45 8.66
N PHE A 48 17.41 10.56 8.12
CA PHE A 48 16.45 10.87 7.07
C PHE A 48 15.03 10.79 7.60
N MET A 49 14.29 11.88 7.47
CA MET A 49 12.89 11.99 7.85
C MET A 49 12.03 12.23 6.61
N ILE A 50 10.88 11.56 6.53
CA ILE A 50 9.83 11.84 5.56
C ILE A 50 8.52 11.93 6.34
N TRP A 51 7.69 12.93 6.06
CA TRP A 51 6.36 13.07 6.64
C TRP A 51 5.32 12.99 5.53
N GLY A 52 4.20 12.31 5.80
CA GLY A 52 3.02 12.36 4.94
C GLY A 52 2.30 13.69 5.13
N GLY A 53 2.13 14.44 4.04
CA GLY A 53 1.62 15.81 4.05
C GLY A 53 2.68 16.79 4.53
N GLU A 54 2.48 17.37 5.70
CA GLU A 54 3.31 18.45 6.25
C GLU A 54 4.34 17.98 7.29
N LYS A 55 5.32 18.85 7.57
CA LYS A 55 6.39 18.56 8.52
C LYS A 55 5.82 18.46 9.93
N GLY A 56 6.16 17.37 10.63
CA GLY A 56 5.61 17.09 11.97
C GLY A 56 4.35 16.24 11.96
N SER A 57 3.87 15.83 10.78
CA SER A 57 2.76 14.87 10.65
C SER A 57 2.97 13.60 11.50
N PRO A 58 1.90 13.05 12.10
CA PRO A 58 1.98 11.80 12.84
C PRO A 58 2.20 10.58 11.95
N ALA A 59 2.08 10.73 10.62
CA ALA A 59 2.50 9.73 9.64
C ALA A 59 3.91 10.08 9.12
N PHE A 60 4.92 9.30 9.50
CA PHE A 60 6.31 9.61 9.14
C PHE A 60 7.18 8.36 8.96
N PHE A 61 8.22 8.51 8.16
CA PHE A 61 9.38 7.65 8.11
C PHE A 61 10.54 8.28 8.89
N LYS A 62 11.26 7.44 9.64
CA LYS A 62 12.57 7.80 10.18
C LYS A 62 13.58 6.70 9.87
N GLY A 63 14.67 7.09 9.22
CA GLY A 63 15.77 6.19 8.89
C GLY A 63 17.13 6.81 9.17
N THR A 64 18.14 5.95 9.20
CA THR A 64 19.54 6.34 9.35
C THR A 64 20.36 5.74 8.21
N PHE A 65 21.17 6.58 7.56
CA PHE A 65 22.14 6.17 6.57
C PHE A 65 23.38 5.55 7.22
N SER A 66 23.89 4.47 6.63
CA SER A 66 25.18 3.90 6.98
C SER A 66 26.33 4.90 6.69
N PRO A 67 27.48 4.80 7.38
CA PRO A 67 28.59 5.73 7.17
C PRO A 67 29.13 5.78 5.73
N ASP A 68 29.01 4.67 5.00
CA ASP A 68 29.40 4.56 3.59
C ASP A 68 28.32 5.08 2.61
N GLY A 69 27.14 5.46 3.12
CA GLY A 69 26.03 5.99 2.34
C GLY A 69 25.33 4.96 1.43
N ASN A 70 25.61 3.67 1.60
CA ASN A 70 25.09 2.61 0.74
C ASN A 70 23.81 1.96 1.28
N THR A 71 23.49 2.17 2.55
CA THR A 71 22.30 1.60 3.18
C THR A 71 21.54 2.67 3.96
N CYS A 72 20.21 2.64 3.90
CA CYS A 72 19.33 3.38 4.81
C CYS A 72 18.38 2.41 5.48
N THR A 73 18.42 2.34 6.81
CA THR A 73 17.51 1.50 7.59
C THR A 73 16.60 2.37 8.42
N GLY A 74 15.31 2.08 8.40
CA GLY A 74 14.31 2.87 9.10
C GLY A 74 12.96 2.19 9.16
N ALA A 75 11.94 2.95 9.58
CA ALA A 75 10.56 2.47 9.60
C ALA A 75 9.57 3.58 9.29
N TRP A 76 8.49 3.22 8.61
CA TRP A 76 7.27 4.02 8.55
C TRP A 76 6.41 3.78 9.78
N VAL A 77 5.84 4.86 10.30
CA VAL A 77 4.86 4.86 11.39
C VAL A 77 3.61 5.57 10.88
N PHE A 78 2.45 4.95 11.07
CA PHE A 78 1.16 5.55 10.73
C PHE A 78 0.28 5.75 11.99
N PRO A 79 -0.54 6.81 12.03
CA PRO A 79 -1.51 7.02 13.09
C PRO A 79 -2.48 5.85 13.19
N GLY A 80 -2.83 5.45 14.42
CA GLY A 80 -3.71 4.30 14.65
C GLY A 80 -3.02 2.93 14.56
N GLY A 81 -1.70 2.90 14.37
CA GLY A 81 -0.90 1.69 14.31
C GLY A 81 -0.62 1.21 12.89
N GLY A 82 0.21 0.17 12.77
CA GLY A 82 0.75 -0.29 11.50
C GLY A 82 2.11 0.33 11.20
N GLY A 83 2.44 0.43 9.91
CA GLY A 83 3.78 0.79 9.46
C GLY A 83 4.63 -0.44 9.14
N TYR A 84 5.86 -0.20 8.73
CA TYR A 84 6.77 -1.26 8.30
C TYR A 84 8.23 -0.80 8.37
N SER A 85 9.11 -1.73 8.74
CA SER A 85 10.54 -1.53 8.69
C SER A 85 11.04 -1.67 7.25
N THR A 86 12.02 -0.86 6.88
CA THR A 86 12.66 -0.90 5.56
C THR A 86 14.17 -0.91 5.69
N THR A 87 14.81 -1.54 4.73
CA THR A 87 16.23 -1.37 4.45
C THR A 87 16.35 -1.10 2.96
N MET A 88 16.91 0.06 2.62
CA MET A 88 17.17 0.49 1.25
C MET A 88 18.66 0.35 0.98
N THR A 89 19.03 -0.27 -0.13
CA THR A 89 20.42 -0.40 -0.55
C THR A 89 20.61 0.33 -1.87
N ARG A 90 21.70 1.10 -1.99
CA ARG A 90 22.07 1.79 -3.23
C ARG A 90 22.35 0.75 -4.32
N VAL A 91 21.67 0.88 -5.45
CA VAL A 91 22.01 0.13 -6.67
C VAL A 91 22.98 0.98 -7.49
N THR A 92 24.13 0.40 -7.85
CA THR A 92 25.09 1.03 -8.77
C THR A 92 24.85 0.49 -10.18
N SER A 93 24.80 1.39 -11.17
CA SER A 93 24.88 0.98 -12.57
C SER A 93 26.26 0.39 -12.86
N ALA A 94 26.32 -0.61 -13.73
CA ALA A 94 27.55 -1.22 -14.23
C ALA A 94 28.25 -0.34 -15.27
#